data_AF-A0A7W9L785-F1
#
_entry.id   AF-A0A7W9L785-F1
#
_cell.length_a   1.000
_cell.length_b   1.000
_cell.length_c   1.000
_cell.angle_alpha   90.00
_cell.angle_beta   90.00
_cell.angle_gamma   90.00
#
_symmetry.space_group_name_H-M   'P 1'
#
loop_
_entity.id
_entity.type
_entity.pdbx_description
1 polymer ?
#
loop_
_entity_poly.entity_id
_entity_poly.type
_entity_poly.pdbx_seq_one_letter_code
_entity_poly.pdbx_strand_id
1 'polypeptide(L)' 'MSSRPTCLERAYQLAESGSCRDLREIAAALKREGFTGIRAQLEGRSLTNALRALYRSNFRQADEATG' A
#
# COMPACT_ATOMS: atom_id res chain seq x y z
N MET A 1 -6.86 -21.01 -7.25
CA MET A 1 -5.80 -20.56 -8.17
C MET A 1 -5.08 -19.40 -7.50
N SER A 2 -3.86 -19.60 -7.00
CA SER A 2 -3.09 -18.52 -6.35
C SER A 2 -2.26 -17.77 -7.37
N SER A 3 -2.90 -16.83 -8.08
CA SER A 3 -2.18 -15.82 -8.84
C SER A 3 -1.38 -14.99 -7.84
N ARG A 4 -0.07 -14.86 -8.05
CA ARG A 4 0.75 -13.94 -7.25
C ARG A 4 0.10 -12.55 -7.36
N PRO A 5 -0.21 -11.88 -6.23
CA PRO A 5 -0.85 -10.58 -6.27
C PRO A 5 0.05 -9.61 -7.03
N THR A 6 -0.56 -8.76 -7.85
CA THR A 6 0.19 -7.72 -8.55
C THR A 6 0.70 -6.67 -7.56
N CYS A 7 1.70 -5.88 -7.95
CA CYS A 7 2.23 -4.80 -7.12
C CYS A 7 1.13 -3.83 -6.69
N LEU A 8 0.16 -3.60 -7.58
CA LEU A 8 -1.02 -2.78 -7.32
C LEU A 8 -1.90 -3.39 -6.22
N GLU A 9 -2.25 -4.66 -6.34
CA GLU A 9 -3.08 -5.36 -5.35
C GLU A 9 -2.39 -5.42 -3.99
N ARG A 10 -1.08 -5.70 -3.93
CA ARG A 10 -0.34 -5.63 -2.67
C ARG A 10 -0.27 -4.23 -2.10
N ALA A 11 -0.15 -3.19 -2.93
CA ALA A 11 -0.20 -1.81 -2.45
C ALA A 11 -1.53 -1.49 -1.77
N TYR A 12 -2.66 -1.92 -2.36
CA TYR A 12 -3.98 -1.79 -1.75
C TYR A 12 -4.09 -2.57 -0.43
N GLN A 13 -3.67 -3.83 -0.40
CA GLN A 13 -3.71 -4.65 0.81
C GLN A 13 -2.87 -4.05 1.96
N LEU A 14 -1.69 -3.49 1.66
CA LEU A 14 -0.85 -2.81 2.64
C LEU A 14 -1.49 -1.52 3.16
N ALA A 15 -2.14 -0.75 2.28
CA ALA A 15 -2.86 0.45 2.66
C ALA A 15 -4.11 0.14 3.49
N GLU A 16 -4.86 -0.90 3.14
CA GLU A 16 -6.05 -1.35 3.85
C GLU A 16 -5.71 -1.97 5.22
N SER A 17 -4.60 -2.70 5.32
CA SER A 17 -4.15 -3.28 6.58
C SER A 17 -3.76 -2.23 7.63
N GLY A 18 -3.61 -0.96 7.26
CA GLY A 18 -3.17 0.11 8.15
C GLY A 18 -1.71 0.00 8.62
N SER A 19 -0.96 -1.00 8.12
CA SER A 19 0.45 -1.21 8.48
C SER A 19 1.40 -0.16 7.88
N CYS A 20 0.97 0.55 6.84
CA CYS A 20 1.76 1.59 6.18
C CYS A 20 1.15 2.97 6.41
N ARG A 21 2.01 3.93 6.76
CA ARG A 21 1.61 5.33 7.06
C ARG A 21 1.72 6.26 5.86
N ASP A 22 2.53 5.87 4.88
CA ASP A 22 2.85 6.65 3.70
C ASP A 22 3.21 5.75 2.52
N LEU A 23 3.16 6.32 1.32
CA LEU A 23 3.62 5.66 0.09
C LEU A 23 5.04 5.10 0.15
N ARG A 24 5.92 5.69 0.97
CA ARG A 24 7.29 5.21 1.16
C ARG A 24 7.33 3.84 1.84
N GLU A 25 6.48 3.64 2.84
CA GLU A 25 6.35 2.36 3.56
C GLU A 25 5.80 1.29 2.64
N ILE A 26 4.78 1.63 1.83
CA ILE A 26 4.23 0.72 0.82
C ILE A 26 5.32 0.35 -0.20
N ALA A 27 6.05 1.33 -0.73
CA ALA A 27 7.13 1.08 -1.67
C ALA A 27 8.25 0.21 -1.06
N ALA A 28 8.57 0.41 0.22
CA ALA A 28 9.55 -0.40 0.93
C ALA A 28 9.05 -1.85 1.13
N ALA A 29 7.80 -2.04 1.54
CA ALA A 29 7.18 -3.34 1.71
C ALA A 29 7.12 -4.12 0.39
N LEU A 30 6.67 -3.47 -0.69
CA LEU A 30 6.66 -4.05 -2.04
C LEU A 30 8.09 -4.43 -2.49
N LYS A 31 9.07 -3.58 -2.23
CA LYS A 31 10.47 -3.88 -2.55
C LYS A 31 10.99 -5.09 -1.77
N ARG A 32 10.61 -5.24 -0.49
CA ARG A 32 10.98 -6.38 0.36
C ARG A 32 10.30 -7.68 -0.08
N GLU A 33 9.06 -7.60 -0.58
CA GLU A 33 8.35 -8.73 -1.18
C GLU A 33 8.92 -9.13 -2.56
N GLY A 34 9.82 -8.33 -3.14
CA GLY A 34 10.51 -8.62 -4.40
C GLY A 34 9.84 -8.02 -5.64
N PHE A 35 8.90 -7.09 -5.46
CA PHE A 35 8.29 -6.38 -6.58
C PHE A 35 9.28 -5.42 -7.26
N THR A 36 9.23 -5.38 -8.59
CA THR A 36 10.02 -4.48 -9.43
C THR A 36 9.12 -3.46 -10.12
N GLY A 37 9.69 -2.38 -10.64
CA GLY A 37 8.90 -1.36 -11.35
C GLY A 37 7.95 -0.55 -10.45
N ILE A 38 8.16 -0.56 -9.13
CA ILE A 38 7.30 0.13 -8.14
C ILE A 38 7.08 1.60 -8.51
N ARG A 39 8.13 2.32 -8.95
CA ARG A 39 7.99 3.70 -9.43
C ARG A 39 7.09 3.79 -10.66
N ALA A 40 7.32 2.98 -11.69
CA ALA A 40 6.48 2.98 -12.90
C ALA A 40 5.01 2.63 -12.61
N GLN A 41 4.76 1.72 -11.66
CA GLN A 41 3.39 1.37 -11.26
C GLN A 41 2.74 2.43 -10.36
N LEU A 42 3.51 3.14 -9.53
CA LEU A 42 3.03 4.23 -8.67
C LEU A 42 3.05 5.60 -9.36
N GLU A 43 3.68 5.75 -10.53
CA GLU A 43 3.73 7.00 -11.30
C GLU A 43 2.35 7.43 -11.81
N GLY A 44 1.36 6.53 -11.77
CA GLY A 44 -0.05 6.87 -11.86
C GLY A 44 -0.47 7.81 -10.72
N ARG A 45 -0.57 9.11 -11.02
CA ARG A 45 -1.00 10.15 -10.06
C ARG A 45 -2.31 9.81 -9.35
N SER A 46 -3.24 9.18 -10.08
CA SER A 46 -4.53 8.71 -9.56
C SER A 46 -4.37 7.57 -8.54
N LEU A 47 -3.51 6.60 -8.81
CA LEU A 47 -3.25 5.48 -7.90
C LEU A 47 -2.60 5.97 -6.61
N THR A 48 -1.59 6.82 -6.73
CA THR A 48 -0.90 7.45 -5.60
C THR A 48 -1.88 8.24 -4.72
N ASN A 49 -2.81 8.98 -5.32
CA ASN A 49 -3.86 9.70 -4.58
C ASN A 49 -4.86 8.76 -3.90
N ALA A 50 -5.30 7.69 -4.58
CA ALA A 50 -6.22 6.70 -4.02
C ALA A 50 -5.61 5.97 -2.82
N LEU A 51 -4.37 5.47 -2.96
CA LEU A 51 -3.63 4.85 -1.87
C LEU A 51 -3.44 5.83 -0.70
N ARG A 52 -3.15 7.10 -1.01
CA ARG A 52 -2.99 8.17 -0.02
C ARG A 52 -4.24 8.49 0.76
N ALA A 53 -5.41 8.43 0.13
CA ALA A 53 -6.67 8.53 0.83
C ALA A 53 -6.90 7.31 1.75
N LEU A 54 -6.62 6.10 1.25
CA LEU A 54 -6.85 4.85 1.98
C LEU A 54 -6.03 4.76 3.27
N TYR A 55 -4.71 4.91 3.21
CA TYR A 55 -3.91 4.77 4.43
C TYR A 55 -4.18 5.92 5.42
N ARG A 56 -4.55 7.13 4.96
CA ARG A 56 -4.96 8.22 5.87
C ARG A 56 -6.25 7.87 6.63
N SER A 57 -7.18 7.20 5.96
CA SER A 57 -8.42 6.72 6.57
C SER A 57 -8.18 5.53 7.49
N ASN A 58 -7.34 4.57 7.09
CA ASN A 58 -7.15 3.31 7.81
C ASN A 58 -6.09 3.37 8.91
N PHE A 59 -5.06 4.21 8.80
CA PHE A 59 -4.10 4.43 9.88
C PHE A 59 -4.80 4.90 11.16
N ARG A 60 -5.87 5.68 11.01
CA ARG A 60 -6.67 6.16 12.14
C ARG A 60 -7.47 5.05 12.83
N GLN A 61 -7.82 3.98 12.11
CA GLN A 61 -8.48 2.80 12.68
C GLN A 61 -7.50 1.80 13.32
N ALA A 62 -6.27 1.68 12.79
CA ALA A 62 -5.25 0.79 13.35
C ALA A 62 -4.76 1.25 14.73
N ASP A 63 -4.73 2.56 14.99
CA ASP A 63 -4.39 3.12 16.30
C ASP A 63 -5.45 2.81 17.37
N GLU A 64 -6.75 2.85 17.01
CA GLU A 64 -7.85 2.52 17.92
C GLU A 64 -8.05 1.02 18.16
N ALA A 65 -7.63 0.16 17.22
CA ALA A 65 -7.73 -1.29 17.35
C ALA A 65 -6.71 -1.93 18.32
N THR A 66 -5.76 -1.15 18.85
CA THR A 66 -4.73 -1.62 19.81
C THR A 66 -4.92 -1.05 21.22
N GLY A 67 -6.02 -0.33 21.50
CA GLY A 67 -6.35 0.25 22.81
C GLY A 67 -7.12 -0.69 23.72
#